data_AF-A0A222F4U2-F1
#
_entry.id   AF-A0A222F4U2-F1
#
_cell.length_a   1.000
_cell.length_b   1.000
_cell.length_c   1.000
_cell.angle_alpha   90.00
_cell.angle_beta   90.00
_cell.angle_gamma   90.00
#
_symmetry.space_group_name_H-M   'P 1'
#
loop_
_entity.id
_entity.type
_entity.pdbx_description
1 polymer ?
#
loop_
_entity_poly.entity_id
_entity_poly.type
_entity_poly.pdbx_seq_one_letter_code
_entity_poly.pdbx_strand_id
1 'polypeptide(L)'
;MDNRETKAGTVLPEADRGRAFANLVHRTLTGRGKSELDRVADEMGMSYAAFYNRLRHATPFSADEIQRLLIVVDDPIIADFLLAGTPYIPAERQIGPDTASFEENLARGAERIVIEAADVLRAAHEALVDNHIDHREEITIREAIREAERALLSLRGHLDALR
;
A
#
# COMPACT_ATOMS: atom_id res chain seq x y z
N MET A 1 -28.91 10.61 -25.85
CA MET A 1 -28.00 9.50 -26.20
C MET A 1 -26.74 9.71 -25.40
N ASP A 2 -26.71 9.01 -24.28
CA ASP A 2 -25.76 9.17 -23.17
C ASP A 2 -24.58 8.23 -23.44
N ASN A 3 -23.37 8.81 -23.50
CA ASN A 3 -22.15 8.09 -23.80
C ASN A 3 -21.25 8.21 -22.56
N ARG A 4 -21.44 7.30 -21.60
CA ARG A 4 -20.53 7.10 -20.47
C ARG A 4 -19.90 5.73 -20.59
N GLU A 5 -18.95 5.63 -21.51
CA GLU A 5 -17.91 4.62 -21.43
C GLU A 5 -17.00 4.98 -20.26
N THR A 6 -17.14 4.25 -19.17
CA THR A 6 -16.26 4.27 -18.02
C THR A 6 -14.88 3.75 -18.46
N LYS A 7 -13.93 4.65 -18.73
CA LYS A 7 -12.54 4.29 -19.02
C LYS A 7 -11.85 3.75 -17.76
N ALA A 8 -11.87 2.43 -17.61
CA ALA A 8 -10.81 1.71 -16.93
C ALA A 8 -9.46 2.12 -17.57
N GLY A 9 -8.53 2.62 -16.75
CA GLY A 9 -7.18 3.00 -17.20
C GLY A 9 -6.95 4.49 -17.45
N THR A 10 -7.77 5.40 -16.90
CA THR A 10 -7.45 6.84 -16.98
C THR A 10 -6.25 7.14 -16.08
N VAL A 11 -5.06 7.23 -16.68
CA VAL A 11 -3.88 7.84 -16.04
C VAL A 11 -4.29 9.27 -15.67
N LEU A 12 -4.46 9.52 -14.37
CA LEU A 12 -4.75 10.85 -13.86
C LEU A 12 -3.66 11.82 -14.37
N PRO A 13 -4.02 13.05 -14.77
CA PRO A 13 -3.05 14.11 -15.04
C PRO A 13 -2.04 14.22 -13.89
N GLU A 14 -0.77 14.58 -14.15
CA GLU A 14 0.28 14.61 -13.12
C GLU A 14 -0.09 15.48 -11.90
N ALA A 15 -0.74 16.63 -12.14
CA ALA A 15 -1.26 17.52 -11.09
C ALA A 15 -2.34 16.85 -10.23
N ASP A 16 -3.12 15.93 -10.81
CA ASP A 16 -4.15 15.16 -10.10
C ASP A 16 -3.54 13.96 -9.36
N ARG A 17 -2.43 13.38 -9.87
CA ARG A 17 -1.70 12.29 -9.19
C ARG A 17 -1.02 12.76 -7.91
N GLY A 18 -0.31 13.89 -7.95
CA GLY A 18 0.32 14.46 -6.75
C GLY A 18 -0.71 14.79 -5.66
N ARG A 19 -1.87 15.29 -6.07
CA ARG A 19 -3.01 15.55 -5.19
C ARG A 19 -3.63 14.27 -4.63
N ALA A 20 -3.81 13.26 -5.47
CA ALA A 20 -4.32 11.96 -5.02
C ALA A 20 -3.36 11.30 -4.02
N PHE A 21 -2.04 11.39 -4.26
CA PHE A 21 -1.02 10.88 -3.35
C PHE A 21 -1.08 11.54 -1.97
N ALA A 22 -1.04 12.87 -1.91
CA ALA A 22 -1.08 13.57 -0.62
C ALA A 22 -2.42 13.34 0.14
N ASN A 23 -3.53 13.11 -0.57
CA ASN A 23 -4.82 12.77 0.04
C ASN A 23 -4.79 11.37 0.66
N LEU A 24 -4.14 10.42 -0.03
CA LEU A 24 -3.91 9.08 0.48
C LEU A 24 -3.09 9.14 1.77
N VAL A 25 -1.93 9.80 1.74
CA VAL A 25 -1.05 9.95 2.91
C VAL A 25 -1.79 10.61 4.07
N HIS A 26 -2.53 11.69 3.81
CA HIS A 26 -3.30 12.36 4.86
C HIS A 26 -4.34 11.42 5.48
N ARG A 27 -5.05 10.61 4.68
CA ARG A 27 -6.03 9.63 5.19
C ARG A 27 -5.36 8.54 6.01
N THR A 28 -4.25 7.99 5.51
CA THR A 28 -3.46 6.96 6.20
C THR A 28 -3.01 7.44 7.58
N LEU A 29 -2.53 8.68 7.68
CA LEU A 29 -2.03 9.22 8.94
C LEU A 29 -3.13 9.70 9.88
N THR A 30 -4.20 10.32 9.36
CA THR A 30 -5.31 10.80 10.21
C THR A 30 -6.06 9.64 10.87
N GLY A 31 -6.13 8.47 10.23
CA GLY A 31 -6.66 7.25 10.84
C GLY A 31 -5.88 6.77 12.08
N ARG A 32 -4.60 7.16 12.19
CA ARG A 32 -3.70 6.79 13.30
C ARG A 32 -3.67 7.82 14.44
N GLY A 33 -4.31 8.98 14.25
CA GLY A 33 -4.45 10.04 15.26
C GLY A 33 -3.46 11.20 15.11
N LYS A 34 -3.72 12.31 15.83
CA LYS A 34 -2.96 13.57 15.69
C LYS A 34 -1.47 13.43 16.06
N SER A 35 -1.15 12.65 17.09
CA SER A 35 0.23 12.39 17.52
C SER A 35 1.09 11.76 16.42
N GLU A 36 0.48 11.00 15.52
CA GLU A 36 1.18 10.39 14.39
C GLU A 36 1.64 11.44 13.37
N LEU A 37 0.81 12.46 13.10
CA LEU A 37 1.19 13.53 12.17
C LEU A 37 2.39 14.34 12.69
N ASP A 38 2.42 14.61 13.99
CA ASP A 38 3.54 15.29 14.64
C ASP A 38 4.82 14.42 14.55
N ARG A 39 4.73 13.14 14.92
CA ARG A 39 5.83 12.17 14.83
C ARG A 39 6.40 12.07 13.41
N VAL A 40 5.52 11.88 12.42
CA VAL A 40 5.94 11.73 11.01
C VAL A 40 6.56 13.02 10.49
N ALA A 41 6.05 14.20 10.86
CA ALA A 41 6.67 15.47 10.46
C ALA A 41 8.11 15.57 10.98
N ASP A 42 8.31 15.24 12.26
CA ASP A 42 9.63 15.27 12.90
C ASP A 42 10.60 14.27 12.25
N GLU A 43 10.17 13.03 12.01
CA GLU A 43 10.99 11.99 11.35
C GLU A 43 11.30 12.31 9.88
N MET A 44 10.41 13.05 9.21
CA MET A 44 10.64 13.58 7.87
C MET A 44 11.62 14.75 7.86
N GLY A 45 12.01 15.27 9.03
CA GLY A 45 12.92 16.40 9.20
C GLY A 45 12.30 17.74 8.84
N MET A 46 10.98 17.90 9.07
CA MET A 46 10.25 19.12 8.74
C MET A 46 9.31 19.55 9.86
N SER A 47 8.96 20.84 9.90
CA SER A 47 7.96 21.31 10.86
C SER A 47 6.58 20.74 10.54
N TYR A 48 5.74 20.56 11.56
CA TYR A 48 4.34 20.16 11.39
C TYR A 48 3.62 20.99 10.31
N ALA A 49 3.79 22.32 10.33
CA ALA A 49 3.14 23.20 9.36
C ALA A 49 3.61 22.92 7.92
N ALA A 50 4.91 22.65 7.73
CA ALA A 50 5.47 22.32 6.43
C ALA A 50 4.95 20.95 5.94
N PHE A 51 4.86 19.96 6.82
CA PHE A 51 4.28 18.65 6.49
C PHE A 51 2.81 18.76 6.15
N TYR A 52 2.05 19.50 6.97
CA TYR A 52 0.62 19.72 6.77
C TYR A 52 0.31 20.43 5.44
N ASN A 53 1.16 21.37 5.00
CA ASN A 53 1.04 22.00 3.69
C ASN A 53 1.17 21.00 2.53
N ARG A 54 2.01 19.97 2.67
CA ARG A 54 2.13 18.90 1.67
C ARG A 54 0.88 18.04 1.63
N LEU A 55 0.36 17.65 2.79
CA LEU A 55 -0.88 16.88 2.94
C LEU A 55 -2.11 17.61 2.38
N ARG A 56 -2.12 18.95 2.44
CA ARG A 56 -3.18 19.82 1.89
C ARG A 56 -2.98 20.22 0.43
N HIS A 57 -1.97 19.68 -0.26
CA HIS A 57 -1.66 19.99 -1.67
C HIS A 57 -1.21 21.42 -1.94
N ALA A 58 -0.86 22.17 -0.90
CA ALA A 58 -0.29 23.51 -1.08
C ALA A 58 1.14 23.43 -1.64
N THR A 59 1.82 22.30 -1.43
CA THR A 59 3.16 22.02 -1.97
C THR A 59 3.25 20.52 -2.30
N PRO A 60 3.70 20.12 -3.50
CA PRO A 60 3.84 18.69 -3.82
C PRO A 60 5.00 18.07 -3.03
N PHE A 61 4.89 16.77 -2.74
CA PHE A 61 6.01 15.99 -2.22
C PHE A 61 7.11 15.86 -3.28
N SER A 62 8.37 16.07 -2.90
CA SER A 62 9.51 15.74 -3.75
C SER A 62 9.78 14.23 -3.77
N ALA A 63 10.55 13.73 -4.74
CA ALA A 63 10.92 12.32 -4.80
C ALA A 63 11.66 11.84 -3.53
N ASP A 64 12.57 12.67 -3.00
CA ASP A 64 13.30 12.38 -1.75
C ASP A 64 12.36 12.34 -0.53
N GLU A 65 11.33 13.20 -0.51
CA GLU A 65 10.33 13.19 0.53
C GLU A 65 9.44 11.95 0.42
N ILE A 66 9.04 11.54 -0.78
CA ILE A 66 8.30 10.29 -0.99
C ILE A 66 9.11 9.09 -0.50
N GLN A 67 10.41 9.05 -0.81
CA GLN A 67 11.29 7.98 -0.33
C GLN A 67 11.38 7.94 1.19
N ARG A 68 11.55 9.10 1.86
CA ARG A 68 11.55 9.16 3.33
C ARG A 68 10.21 8.75 3.92
N LEU A 69 9.11 9.16 3.29
CA LEU A 69 7.77 8.83 3.74
C LEU A 69 7.52 7.32 3.74
N LEU A 70 7.99 6.62 2.70
CA LEU A 70 7.93 5.15 2.61
C LEU A 70 8.69 4.47 3.76
N ILE A 71 9.78 5.08 4.25
CA ILE A 71 10.56 4.56 5.38
C ILE A 71 9.83 4.84 6.71
N VAL A 72 9.23 6.01 6.87
CA VAL A 72 8.69 6.51 8.14
C VAL A 72 7.28 5.99 8.45
N VAL A 73 6.41 5.87 7.45
CA VAL A 73 5.00 5.51 7.65
C VAL A 73 4.78 4.00 7.60
N ASP A 74 5.68 3.29 6.92
CA ASP A 74 5.68 1.84 6.70
C ASP A 74 4.26 1.30 6.45
N ASP A 75 3.60 1.86 5.42
CA ASP A 75 2.26 1.45 5.01
C ASP A 75 2.28 1.02 3.54
N PRO A 76 1.99 -0.27 3.25
CA PRO A 76 2.01 -0.80 1.89
C PRO A 76 1.12 -0.03 0.92
N ILE A 77 0.05 0.61 1.40
CA ILE A 77 -0.89 1.36 0.56
C ILE A 77 -0.20 2.53 -0.17
N ILE A 78 0.86 3.10 0.43
CA ILE A 78 1.63 4.18 -0.15
C ILE A 78 2.46 3.65 -1.33
N ALA A 79 3.10 2.50 -1.17
CA ALA A 79 3.86 1.85 -2.24
C ALA A 79 2.94 1.40 -3.38
N ASP A 80 1.76 0.85 -3.06
CA ASP A 80 0.76 0.45 -4.04
C ASP A 80 0.30 1.62 -4.91
N PHE A 81 0.05 2.78 -4.30
CA PHE A 81 -0.36 3.95 -5.04
C PHE A 81 0.71 4.39 -6.04
N LEU A 82 1.98 4.35 -5.65
CA LEU A 82 3.10 4.75 -6.52
C LEU A 82 3.27 3.77 -7.68
N LEU A 83 3.03 2.49 -7.44
CA LEU A 83 3.16 1.43 -8.45
C LEU A 83 1.85 1.16 -9.21
N ALA A 84 0.75 1.83 -8.86
CA ALA A 84 -0.54 1.64 -9.49
C ALA A 84 -0.49 1.91 -11.00
N GLY A 85 -0.92 0.93 -11.78
CA GLY A 85 -0.89 0.95 -13.25
C GLY A 85 0.45 0.56 -13.85
N THR A 86 1.43 0.15 -13.04
CA THR A 86 2.70 -0.43 -13.50
C THR A 86 2.65 -1.96 -13.40
N PRO A 87 3.52 -2.70 -14.09
CA PRO A 87 3.63 -4.15 -13.94
C PRO A 87 4.38 -4.57 -12.66
N TYR A 88 4.79 -3.62 -11.82
CA TYR A 88 5.55 -3.88 -10.61
C TYR A 88 4.61 -4.05 -9.41
N ILE A 89 4.90 -5.05 -8.60
CA ILE A 89 4.22 -5.32 -7.32
C ILE A 89 5.23 -5.04 -6.21
N PRO A 90 4.88 -4.28 -5.17
CA PRO A 90 5.80 -4.05 -4.06
C PRO A 90 6.03 -5.35 -3.30
N ALA A 91 7.28 -5.58 -2.90
CA ALA A 91 7.66 -6.66 -2.00
C ALA A 91 8.37 -6.04 -0.80
N GLU A 92 7.95 -6.46 0.39
CA GLU A 92 8.57 -6.03 1.64
C GLU A 92 9.97 -6.62 1.73
N ARG A 93 10.94 -5.79 2.08
CA ARG A 93 12.29 -6.24 2.42
C ARG A 93 12.38 -6.28 3.93
N GLN A 94 13.04 -7.29 4.47
CA GLN A 94 13.53 -7.21 5.84
C GLN A 94 14.56 -6.10 5.95
N ILE A 95 14.12 -4.97 6.50
CA ILE A 95 14.97 -3.82 6.81
C ILE A 95 14.85 -3.62 8.32
N GLY A 96 15.76 -4.24 9.06
CA GLY A 96 15.84 -4.06 10.51
C GLY A 96 16.91 -4.95 11.13
N PRO A 97 17.46 -4.57 12.29
CA PRO A 97 18.20 -5.47 13.16
C PRO A 97 17.17 -6.42 13.80
N ASP A 98 16.62 -7.33 13.01
CA ASP A 98 15.64 -8.27 13.54
C ASP A 98 16.37 -9.18 14.52
N THR A 99 15.96 -9.13 15.79
CA THR A 99 16.45 -10.05 16.82
C THR A 99 15.94 -11.46 16.57
N ALA A 100 14.93 -11.62 15.71
CA ALA A 100 14.42 -12.89 15.23
C ALA A 100 15.43 -13.56 14.29
N SER A 101 15.58 -14.89 14.41
CA SER A 101 16.42 -15.63 13.48
C SER A 101 15.80 -15.62 12.08
N PHE A 102 16.63 -15.82 11.06
CA PHE A 102 16.15 -15.94 9.68
C PHE A 102 15.02 -16.97 9.54
N GLU A 103 15.12 -18.10 10.23
CA GLU A 103 14.12 -19.18 10.21
C GLU A 103 12.77 -18.74 10.78
N GLU A 104 12.78 -17.96 11.87
CA GLU A 104 11.56 -17.43 12.47
C GLU A 104 10.87 -16.46 11.50
N ASN A 105 11.66 -15.63 10.84
CA ASN A 105 11.21 -14.69 9.83
C ASN A 105 10.65 -15.37 8.58
N LEU A 106 11.27 -16.47 8.15
CA LEU A 106 10.77 -17.31 7.07
C LEU A 106 9.44 -17.98 7.46
N ALA A 107 9.36 -18.49 8.70
CA ALA A 107 8.14 -19.12 9.21
C ALA A 107 6.97 -18.12 9.26
N ARG A 108 7.19 -16.91 9.81
CA ARG A 108 6.19 -15.84 9.82
C ARG A 108 5.73 -15.44 8.40
N GLY A 109 6.67 -15.35 7.46
CA GLY A 109 6.35 -15.08 6.06
C GLY A 109 5.49 -16.19 5.42
N ALA A 110 5.80 -17.45 5.71
CA ALA A 110 5.01 -18.59 5.25
C ALA A 110 3.60 -18.61 5.87
N GLU A 111 3.47 -18.33 7.17
CA GLU A 111 2.19 -18.20 7.86
C GLU A 111 1.33 -17.09 7.25
N ARG A 112 1.93 -15.92 6.95
CA ARG A 112 1.22 -14.82 6.30
C ARG A 112 0.63 -15.24 4.96
N ILE A 113 1.38 -15.97 4.12
CA ILE A 113 0.84 -16.48 2.83
C ILE A 113 -0.39 -17.36 3.03
N VAL A 114 -0.40 -18.23 4.04
CA VAL A 114 -1.56 -19.09 4.33
C VAL A 114 -2.77 -18.24 4.70
N ILE A 115 -2.58 -17.21 5.52
CA ILE A 115 -3.64 -16.28 5.92
C ILE A 115 -4.18 -15.53 4.70
N GLU A 116 -3.31 -14.89 3.91
CA GLU A 116 -3.75 -14.12 2.74
C GLU A 116 -4.46 -15.01 1.69
N ALA A 117 -3.96 -16.24 1.48
CA ALA A 117 -4.62 -17.18 0.59
C ALA A 117 -6.00 -17.61 1.11
N ALA A 118 -6.16 -17.80 2.42
CA ALA A 118 -7.45 -18.07 3.02
C ALA A 118 -8.42 -16.89 2.86
N ASP A 119 -7.92 -15.66 2.94
CA ASP A 119 -8.71 -14.45 2.74
C ASP A 119 -9.19 -14.28 1.30
N VAL A 120 -8.36 -14.63 0.31
CA VAL A 120 -8.79 -14.73 -1.10
C VAL A 120 -9.92 -15.75 -1.25
N LEU A 121 -9.76 -16.94 -0.69
CA LEU A 121 -10.77 -18.00 -0.79
C LEU A 121 -12.08 -17.59 -0.11
N ARG A 122 -11.99 -16.91 1.05
CA ARG A 122 -13.13 -16.40 1.79
C ARG A 122 -13.88 -15.33 1.00
N ALA A 123 -13.17 -14.32 0.48
CA ALA A 123 -13.77 -13.26 -0.33
C ALA A 123 -14.43 -13.83 -1.60
N ALA A 124 -13.78 -14.79 -2.26
CA ALA A 124 -14.34 -15.45 -3.43
C ALA A 124 -15.56 -16.31 -3.09
N HIS A 125 -15.54 -17.03 -1.96
CA HIS A 125 -16.68 -17.82 -1.52
C HIS A 125 -17.88 -16.94 -1.20
N GLU A 126 -17.68 -15.88 -0.41
CA GLU A 126 -18.71 -14.91 -0.03
C GLU A 126 -19.39 -14.29 -1.26
N ALA A 127 -18.59 -13.84 -2.24
CA ALA A 127 -19.10 -13.26 -3.48
C ALA A 127 -19.77 -14.25 -4.44
N LEU A 128 -19.63 -15.55 -4.21
CA LEU A 128 -20.24 -16.59 -5.06
C LEU A 128 -21.48 -17.22 -4.41
N VAL A 129 -21.85 -16.81 -3.19
CA VAL A 129 -23.01 -17.38 -2.48
C VAL A 129 -24.32 -17.19 -3.25
N ASP A 130 -24.51 -16.06 -3.91
CA ASP A 130 -25.69 -15.74 -4.72
C ASP A 130 -25.48 -15.96 -6.24
N ASN A 131 -24.33 -16.51 -6.63
CA ASN A 131 -23.86 -16.67 -8.01
C ASN A 131 -23.74 -15.35 -8.81
N HIS A 132 -23.56 -14.22 -8.13
CA HIS A 132 -23.33 -12.93 -8.77
C HIS A 132 -22.22 -12.16 -8.05
N ILE A 133 -21.18 -11.76 -8.79
CA ILE A 133 -20.13 -10.91 -8.25
C ILE A 133 -20.45 -9.47 -8.63
N ASP A 134 -20.78 -8.66 -7.63
CA ASP A 134 -20.96 -7.22 -7.82
C ASP A 134 -19.60 -6.48 -7.88
N HIS A 135 -19.64 -5.19 -8.22
CA HIS A 135 -18.41 -4.41 -8.38
C HIS A 135 -17.61 -4.24 -7.07
N ARG A 136 -18.28 -4.22 -5.92
CA ARG A 136 -17.63 -4.09 -4.61
C ARG A 136 -16.95 -5.41 -4.21
N GLU A 137 -17.57 -6.52 -4.52
CA GLU A 137 -17.01 -7.85 -4.30
C GLU A 137 -15.82 -8.10 -5.21
N GLU A 138 -15.90 -7.69 -6.49
CA GLU A 138 -14.76 -7.72 -7.41
C GLU A 138 -13.56 -6.94 -6.85
N ILE A 139 -13.79 -5.75 -6.28
CA ILE A 139 -12.75 -4.95 -5.64
C ILE A 139 -12.14 -5.71 -4.45
N THR A 140 -12.98 -6.26 -3.57
CA THR A 140 -12.55 -7.01 -2.38
C THR A 140 -11.68 -8.21 -2.75
N ILE A 141 -12.10 -9.00 -3.75
CA ILE A 141 -11.33 -10.16 -4.23
C ILE A 141 -9.99 -9.72 -4.80
N ARG A 142 -9.97 -8.65 -5.61
CA ARG A 142 -8.73 -8.12 -6.19
C ARG A 142 -7.78 -7.59 -5.13
N GLU A 143 -8.28 -6.96 -4.08
CA GLU A 143 -7.47 -6.51 -2.95
C GLU A 143 -6.84 -7.70 -2.23
N ALA A 144 -7.63 -8.72 -1.89
CA ALA A 144 -7.12 -9.95 -1.26
C ALA A 144 -6.05 -10.65 -2.12
N ILE A 145 -6.25 -10.73 -3.44
CA ILE A 145 -5.27 -11.32 -4.36
C ILE A 145 -3.95 -10.55 -4.32
N ARG A 146 -4.00 -9.21 -4.35
CA ARG A 146 -2.78 -8.38 -4.30
C ARG A 146 -2.02 -8.56 -2.99
N GLU A 147 -2.71 -8.68 -1.86
CA GLU A 147 -2.07 -8.95 -0.57
C GLU A 147 -1.37 -10.32 -0.57
N ALA A 148 -2.02 -11.35 -1.12
CA ALA A 148 -1.42 -12.68 -1.27
C ALA A 148 -0.19 -12.66 -2.21
N GLU A 149 -0.27 -11.96 -3.35
CA GLU A 149 0.85 -11.77 -4.27
C GLU A 149 2.04 -11.06 -3.59
N ARG A 150 1.77 -10.00 -2.84
CA ARG A 150 2.80 -9.29 -2.05
C ARG A 150 3.46 -10.23 -1.05
N ALA A 151 2.67 -10.97 -0.26
CA ALA A 151 3.19 -11.88 0.74
C ALA A 151 4.13 -12.95 0.12
N LEU A 152 3.73 -13.53 -1.02
CA LEU A 152 4.54 -14.47 -1.78
C LEU A 152 5.85 -13.85 -2.29
N LEU A 153 5.78 -12.65 -2.85
CA LEU A 153 6.95 -11.95 -3.38
C LEU A 153 7.92 -11.54 -2.28
N SER A 154 7.41 -11.09 -1.13
CA SER A 154 8.21 -10.79 0.07
C SER A 154 8.93 -12.03 0.58
N LEU A 155 8.23 -13.18 0.70
CA LEU A 155 8.86 -14.44 1.10
C LEU A 155 9.95 -14.87 0.12
N ARG A 156 9.70 -14.76 -1.20
CA ARG A 156 10.72 -15.02 -2.21
C ARG A 156 11.93 -14.10 -2.03
N GLY A 157 11.70 -12.81 -1.77
CA GLY A 157 12.76 -11.85 -1.50
C GLY A 157 13.63 -12.25 -0.31
N HIS A 158 13.03 -12.82 0.75
CA HIS A 158 13.79 -13.34 1.89
C HIS A 158 14.65 -14.55 1.53
N LEU A 159 14.13 -15.48 0.71
CA LEU A 159 14.88 -16.63 0.24
C LEU A 159 16.04 -16.25 -0.69
N ASP A 160 15.83 -15.28 -1.57
CA ASP A 160 16.87 -14.82 -2.50
C ASP A 160 18.01 -14.09 -1.76
N ALA A 161 17.72 -13.43 -0.64
CA ALA A 161 18.74 -12.78 0.20
C ALA A 161 19.71 -13.76 0.89
N LEU A 162 19.44 -15.07 0.86
CA LEU A 162 20.36 -16.11 1.36
C LEU A 162 21.50 -16.46 0.39
N ARG A 163 21.41 -16.05 -0.88
CA ARG A 163 22.39 -16.38 -1.93
C ARG A 163 23.47 -15.32 -2.05
#